data_AF-A0A2V8DM18-F1
#
_entry.id   AF-A0A2V8DM18-F1
#
_cell.length_a   1.000
_cell.length_b   1.000
_cell.length_c   1.000
_cell.angle_alpha   90.00
_cell.angle_beta   90.00
_cell.angle_gamma   90.00
#
_symmetry.space_group_name_H-M   'P 1'
#
loop_
_entity.id
_entity.type
_entity.pdbx_description
1 polymer ?
#
loop_
_entity_poly.entity_id
_entity_poly.type
_entity_poly.pdbx_seq_one_letter_code
_entity_poly.pdbx_strand_id
1 'polypeptide(L)' 'MARELHIEGHRYWILSEPRGNGWMARVLELCDDGTNDEIGIEARAETRGAADAAAERKLRRLLHLPVN' A
#
# COMPACT_ATOMS: atom_id res chain seq x y z
N MET A 1 -9.60 3.58 5.00
CA MET A 1 -8.68 4.69 5.35
C MET A 1 -7.51 4.65 4.38
N ALA A 2 -6.86 5.79 4.13
CA ALA A 2 -5.77 5.89 3.16
C ALA A 2 -4.51 6.46 3.82
N ARG A 3 -3.34 5.90 3.48
CA ARG A 3 -2.02 6.44 3.82
C ARG A 3 -1.27 6.72 2.51
N GLU A 4 -0.75 7.93 2.38
CA GLU A 4 0.06 8.32 1.24
C GLU A 4 1.55 8.02 1.47
N LEU A 5 2.22 7.57 0.42
CA LEU A 5 3.65 7.29 0.36
C LEU A 5 4.25 7.99 -0.85
N HIS A 6 5.43 8.56 -0.68
CA HIS A 6 6.25 9.11 -1.76
C HIS A 6 7.53 8.29 -1.84
N ILE A 7 7.77 7.65 -2.98
CA ILE A 7 8.91 6.75 -3.20
C ILE A 7 9.50 7.04 -4.57
N GLU A 8 10.77 7.43 -4.63
CA GLU A 8 11.52 7.69 -5.88
C GLU A 8 10.81 8.62 -6.89
N GLY A 9 10.03 9.58 -6.39
CA GLY A 9 9.25 10.51 -7.24
C GLY A 9 7.85 10.01 -7.62
N HIS A 10 7.53 8.75 -7.32
CA HIS A 10 6.20 8.18 -7.49
C HIS A 10 5.36 8.34 -6.22
N ARG A 11 4.05 8.56 -6.40
CA ARG A 11 3.07 8.65 -5.32
C ARG A 11 2.27 7.36 -5.24
N TYR A 12 2.10 6.85 -4.04
CA TYR A 12 1.34 5.64 -3.77
C TYR A 12 0.35 5.86 -2.64
N TRP A 13 -0.83 5.25 -2.75
CA TRP A 13 -1.79 5.16 -1.66
C TRP A 13 -1.90 3.73 -1.17
N ILE A 14 -1.75 3.56 0.15
CA ILE A 14 -2.15 2.36 0.84
C ILE A 14 -3.58 2.56 1.31
N LEU A 15 -4.51 1.82 0.71
CA LEU A 15 -5.91 1.80 1.07
C LEU A 15 -6.19 0.62 1.99
N SER A 16 -6.55 0.90 3.24
CA SER A 16 -6.89 -0.13 4.22
C SER A 16 -8.35 -0.11 4.63
N GLU A 17 -8.94 -1.30 4.71
CA GLU A 17 -10.33 -1.53 5.05
C GLU A 17 -10.48 -2.72 6.03
N PRO A 18 -11.46 -2.67 6.94
CA PRO A 18 -11.77 -3.81 7.79
C PRO A 18 -12.29 -4.98 6.95
N ARG A 19 -11.80 -6.19 7.21
CA ARG A 19 -12.21 -7.42 6.52
C ARG A 19 -12.32 -8.57 7.53
N GLY A 20 -13.55 -8.92 7.89
CA GLY A 20 -13.82 -9.89 8.96
C GLY A 20 -13.24 -9.41 10.30
N ASN A 21 -12.46 -10.27 10.97
CA ASN A 21 -11.83 -9.97 12.26
C ASN A 21 -10.47 -9.25 12.12
N GLY A 22 -10.14 -8.73 10.94
CA GLY A 22 -8.86 -8.08 10.69
C GLY A 22 -8.97 -6.94 9.69
N TRP A 23 -7.83 -6.60 9.11
CA TRP A 23 -7.66 -5.53 8.15
C TRP A 23 -7.01 -6.04 6.89
N MET A 24 -7.41 -5.44 5.77
CA MET A 24 -6.78 -5.63 4.48
C MET A 24 -6.30 -4.28 3.97
N ALA A 25 -5.09 -4.25 3.41
CA ALA A 25 -4.50 -3.10 2.75
C ALA A 25 -4.20 -3.43 1.28
N ARG A 26 -4.50 -2.48 0.38
CA ARG A 26 -4.19 -2.51 -1.05
C ARG A 26 -3.34 -1.31 -1.42
N VAL A 27 -2.55 -1.41 -2.50
CA VAL A 27 -1.71 -0.30 -2.98
C VAL A 27 -2.20 0.18 -4.34
N LEU A 28 -2.37 1.48 -4.47
CA LEU A 28 -2.57 2.19 -5.73
C LEU A 28 -1.35 3.06 -6.05
N GLU A 29 -0.94 3.09 -7.31
CA GLU A 29 -0.06 4.13 -7.83
C GLU A 29 -0.90 5.34 -8.25
N LEU A 30 -0.43 6.54 -7.95
CA LEU A 30 -1.03 7.78 -8.39
C LEU A 30 -0.19 8.33 -9.53
N CYS A 31 -0.73 8.26 -10.73
CA CYS A 31 -0.12 8.78 -11.93
C CYS A 31 -0.22 10.32 -11.96
N ASP A 32 0.71 10.96 -12.64
CA ASP A 32 0.77 12.43 -12.74
C ASP A 32 -0.40 13.04 -13.54
N ASP A 33 -1.07 12.23 -14.35
CA ASP A 33 -2.29 12.59 -15.07
C ASP A 33 -3.56 12.56 -14.19
N GLY A 34 -3.41 12.24 -12.90
CA GLY A 34 -4.50 12.16 -11.93
C GLY A 34 -5.27 10.84 -11.96
N THR A 35 -4.82 9.85 -12.74
CA THR A 35 -5.34 8.48 -12.70
C THR A 35 -4.66 7.66 -11.61
N ASN A 36 -5.29 6.54 -11.24
CA ASN A 36 -4.77 5.64 -10.23
C ASN A 36 -4.76 4.21 -10.76
N ASP A 37 -3.65 3.50 -10.60
CA ASP A 37 -3.51 2.10 -11.04
C ASP A 37 -3.34 1.15 -9.85
N GLU A 38 -4.08 0.02 -9.89
CA GLU A 38 -3.90 -1.06 -8.91
C GLU A 38 -2.63 -1.87 -9.24
N ILE A 39 -1.68 -1.90 -8.30
CA ILE A 39 -0.38 -2.57 -8.48
C ILE A 39 -0.42 -4.06 -8.07
N GLY A 40 -1.62 -4.61 -7.84
CA GLY A 40 -1.81 -6.01 -7.45
C GLY A 40 -1.31 -6.39 -6.06
N ILE A 41 -1.01 -5.40 -5.20
CA ILE A 41 -0.56 -5.66 -3.83
C ILE A 41 -1.77 -5.71 -2.89
N GLU A 42 -1.96 -6.86 -2.25
CA GLU A 42 -2.88 -7.05 -1.11
C GLU A 42 -2.11 -7.55 0.11
N ALA A 43 -2.36 -6.99 1.29
CA ALA A 43 -1.82 -7.46 2.55
C ALA A 43 -2.90 -7.53 3.63
N ARG A 44 -2.86 -8.58 4.47
CA ARG A 44 -3.81 -8.76 5.57
C ARG A 44 -3.09 -8.86 6.90
N ALA A 45 -3.69 -8.31 7.94
CA ALA A 45 -3.22 -8.44 9.32
C ALA A 45 -4.35 -8.21 10.33
N GLU A 46 -4.11 -8.49 11.59
CA GLU A 46 -5.09 -8.27 12.67
C GLU A 46 -5.41 -6.78 12.88
N THR A 47 -4.42 -5.90 12.68
CA THR A 47 -4.57 -4.46 12.87
C THR A 47 -4.35 -3.70 11.56
N ARG A 48 -4.97 -2.53 11.46
CA ARG A 48 -4.79 -1.62 10.31
C ARG A 48 -3.31 -1.33 10.05
N GLY A 49 -2.58 -0.91 11.08
CA GLY A 49 -1.17 -0.56 10.95
C GLY A 49 -0.29 -1.72 10.50
N ALA A 50 -0.59 -2.94 10.94
CA ALA A 50 0.13 -4.12 10.50
C ALA A 50 -0.17 -4.47 9.03
N ALA A 51 -1.42 -4.28 8.57
CA ALA A 51 -1.79 -4.46 7.18
C ALA A 51 -1.11 -3.41 6.28
N ASP A 52 -1.12 -2.14 6.71
CA ASP A 52 -0.44 -1.05 6.00
C ASP A 52 1.06 -1.29 5.89
N ALA A 53 1.71 -1.64 7.01
CA ALA A 53 3.15 -1.94 7.02
C ALA A 53 3.49 -3.15 6.14
N ALA A 54 2.62 -4.18 6.12
CA ALA A 54 2.80 -5.33 5.25
C ALA A 54 2.64 -4.97 3.76
N ALA A 55 1.69 -4.10 3.41
CA ALA A 55 1.52 -3.59 2.05
C ALA A 55 2.73 -2.73 1.62
N GLU A 56 3.22 -1.85 2.49
CA GLU A 56 4.43 -1.05 2.22
C GLU A 56 5.67 -1.93 1.98
N ARG A 57 5.87 -2.97 2.79
CA ARG A 57 6.97 -3.93 2.59
C ARG A 57 6.89 -4.65 1.24
N LYS A 58 5.69 -5.04 0.82
CA LYS A 58 5.47 -5.68 -0.49
C LYS A 58 5.76 -4.71 -1.63
N LEU A 59 5.33 -3.45 -1.50
CA LEU A 59 5.61 -2.40 -2.47
C LEU A 59 7.11 -2.16 -2.61
N ARG A 60 7.82 -1.95 -1.50
CA ARG A 60 9.28 -1.77 -1.53
C ARG A 60 9.99 -2.96 -2.16
N ARG A 61 9.54 -4.18 -1.88
CA ARG A 61 10.09 -5.39 -2.51
C ARG A 61 9.85 -5.44 -4.02
N LEU A 62 8.65 -5.06 -4.48
CA LEU A 62 8.31 -4.97 -5.91
C LEU A 62 9.21 -3.95 -6.62
N LEU A 63 9.48 -2.81 -5.97
CA LEU A 63 10.34 -1.75 -6.49
C LEU A 63 11.84 -2.02 -6.28
N HIS A 64 12.23 -3.18 -5.75
CA HIS A 64 13.62 -3.50 -5.41
C HIS A 64 14.29 -2.52 -4.43
N LEU A 65 13.50 -1.91 -3.55
CA LEU A 65 13.95 -0.95 -2.54
C LEU A 65 14.17 -1.61 -1.17
N PRO A 66 15.05 -1.02 -0.33
CA PRO A 66 15.21 -1.48 1.04
C PRO A 66 13.92 -1.27 1.86
N VAL A 67 13.67 -2.23 2.74
CA VAL A 67 12.62 -2.14 3.76
C VAL A 67 13.17 -1.35 4.94
N ASN A 68 12.54 -0.21 5.26
CA ASN A 68 12.79 0.53 6.50
C ASN A 68 12.07 -0.10 7.69
#